data_AF-A0A3N5LBU7-F1
#
_entry.id   AF-A0A3N5LBU7-F1
#
_cell.length_a   1.000
_cell.length_b   1.000
_cell.length_c   1.000
_cell.angle_alpha   90.00
_cell.angle_beta   90.00
_cell.angle_gamma   90.00
#
_symmetry.space_group_name_H-M   'P 1'
#
loop_
_entity.id
_entity.type
_entity.pdbx_description
1 polymer ?
#
loop_
_entity_poly.entity_id
_entity_poly.type
_entity_poly.pdbx_seq_one_letter_code
_entity_poly.pdbx_strand_id
1 'polypeptide(L)'
;MPDDLPEITVGSIVRVPLSGRTVRGFVTAVRRQEPERPLRPIAARSGASPVFDERLLNTARWAAAHYVAPLSVVLAATCPPNLPRPVAAPQPAPLSAADPRRRGRPRYLVSGSGHGDAAARLVTPVLASGHNAMVVVPTAAECEMLAASLEPSLGPRVVTVTSSLGGKELTTAWSTLAAQRGLVAVGTRELAMWGCGELGMAVVVEEGRPAMKAKQTPTLHVREVLRRRSTVERFQLAFLGPVPTLEALAAGVDVVEPA
;
A
#
# COMPACT_ATOMS: atom_id res chain seq x y z
N MET A 1 20.30 1.85 23.52
CA MET A 1 20.06 0.70 22.62
C MET A 1 21.16 -0.31 22.92
N PRO A 2 20.93 -1.62 22.94
CA PRO A 2 22.02 -2.58 22.97
C PRO A 2 22.96 -2.34 21.77
N ASP A 3 24.27 -2.38 21.99
CA ASP A 3 25.29 -2.06 20.97
C ASP A 3 25.37 -3.11 19.85
N ASP A 4 24.77 -4.28 20.05
CA ASP A 4 24.78 -5.43 19.15
C ASP A 4 23.55 -5.52 18.22
N LEU A 5 22.55 -4.63 18.38
CA LEU A 5 21.35 -4.68 17.54
C LEU A 5 21.60 -4.02 16.17
N PRO A 6 21.12 -4.64 15.07
CA PRO A 6 21.10 -4.00 13.77
C PRO A 6 20.30 -2.69 13.83
N GLU A 7 20.65 -1.73 12.97
CA GLU A 7 20.07 -0.38 12.98
C GLU A 7 18.54 -0.38 13.12
N ILE A 8 18.01 0.36 14.09
CA ILE A 8 16.57 0.44 14.35
C ILE A 8 16.04 1.76 13.84
N THR A 9 15.15 1.69 12.85
CA THR A 9 14.47 2.84 12.26
C THR A 9 12.96 2.76 12.47
N VAL A 10 12.23 3.84 12.17
CA VAL A 10 10.76 3.81 12.05
C VAL A 10 10.35 2.71 11.07
N GLY A 11 9.31 1.94 11.43
CA GLY A 11 8.86 0.78 10.63
C GLY A 11 9.57 -0.53 10.96
N SER A 12 10.65 -0.51 11.75
CA SER A 12 11.30 -1.72 12.22
C SER A 12 10.36 -2.54 13.10
N ILE A 13 10.36 -3.87 12.91
CA ILE A 13 9.68 -4.80 13.79
C ILE A 13 10.67 -5.21 14.88
N VAL A 14 10.25 -5.14 16.14
CA VAL A 14 11.09 -5.47 17.29
C VAL A 14 10.39 -6.47 18.21
N ARG A 15 11.17 -7.17 19.03
CA ARG A 15 10.69 -7.99 20.13
C ARG A 15 10.99 -7.27 21.44
N VAL A 16 9.99 -7.09 22.28
CA VAL A 16 10.10 -6.33 23.54
C VAL A 16 9.50 -7.11 24.70
N PRO A 17 10.12 -7.08 25.90
CA PRO A 17 9.59 -7.74 27.09
C PRO A 17 8.45 -6.91 27.72
N LEU A 18 7.22 -7.40 27.63
CA LEU A 18 6.02 -6.79 28.18
C LEU A 18 5.29 -7.78 29.10
N SER A 19 5.12 -7.42 30.36
CA SER A 19 4.39 -8.23 31.37
C SER A 19 4.81 -9.71 31.40
N GLY A 20 6.12 -9.97 31.48
CA GLY A 20 6.69 -11.31 31.58
C GLY A 20 6.75 -12.10 30.26
N ARG A 21 6.30 -11.52 29.14
CA ARG A 21 6.34 -12.16 27.81
C ARG A 21 7.09 -11.30 26.81
N THR A 22 7.70 -11.93 25.82
CA THR A 22 8.32 -11.24 24.69
C THR A 22 7.31 -11.10 23.56
N VAL A 23 6.87 -9.87 23.28
CA VAL A 23 5.85 -9.57 22.27
C VAL A 23 6.44 -8.85 21.07
N ARG A 24 5.75 -8.94 19.92
CA ARG A 24 6.08 -8.16 18.72
C ARG A 24 5.65 -6.70 18.93
N GLY A 25 6.54 -5.78 18.57
CA GLY A 25 6.28 -4.33 18.55
C GLY A 25 6.71 -3.71 17.22
N PHE A 26 6.23 -2.50 16.98
CA PHE A 26 6.58 -1.67 15.83
C PHE A 26 7.22 -0.38 16.30
N VAL A 27 8.33 0.01 15.69
CA VAL A 27 9.01 1.26 16.01
C VAL A 27 8.31 2.40 15.29
N THR A 28 7.81 3.38 16.06
CA THR A 28 7.03 4.52 15.54
C THR A 28 7.77 5.86 15.64
N ALA A 29 8.87 5.90 16.38
CA ALA A 29 9.79 7.03 16.49
C ALA A 29 11.12 6.53 17.07
N VAL A 30 12.20 7.21 16.72
CA VAL A 30 13.52 7.02 17.34
C VAL A 30 13.97 8.38 17.88
N ARG A 31 14.37 8.43 19.15
CA ARG A 31 14.81 9.66 19.82
C ARG A 31 16.15 9.43 20.51
N ARG A 32 17.08 10.35 20.34
CA ARG A 32 18.37 10.38 21.05
C ARG A 32 18.24 11.35 22.23
N GLN A 33 17.65 10.87 23.32
CA GLN A 33 17.49 11.63 24.57
C GLN A 33 17.63 10.68 25.76
N GLU A 34 18.00 11.23 26.90
CA GLU A 34 18.00 10.48 28.15
C GLU A 34 16.55 10.17 28.56
N PRO A 35 16.25 8.93 28.98
CA PRO A 35 14.88 8.55 29.28
C PRO A 35 14.46 9.11 30.65
N GLU A 36 13.26 9.70 30.72
CA GLU A 36 12.68 10.22 31.96
C GLU A 36 12.40 9.14 33.03
N ARG A 37 12.41 7.87 32.63
CA ARG A 37 12.15 6.71 33.48
C ARG A 37 12.98 5.51 33.01
N PRO A 38 13.30 4.54 33.90
CA PRO A 38 14.01 3.35 33.49
C PRO A 38 13.23 2.60 32.39
N LEU A 39 13.90 2.38 31.26
CA LEU A 39 13.34 1.66 30.11
C LEU A 39 13.90 0.24 30.06
N ARG A 40 13.05 -0.71 29.67
CA ARG A 40 13.52 -2.07 29.34
C ARG A 40 14.20 -2.05 27.98
N PRO A 41 15.30 -2.81 27.79
CA PRO A 41 15.95 -2.91 26.50
C PRO A 41 15.04 -3.63 25.48
N ILE A 42 15.27 -3.33 24.20
CA ILE A 42 14.71 -4.09 23.09
C ILE A 42 15.42 -5.45 23.07
N ALA A 43 14.66 -6.55 23.01
CA ALA A 43 15.22 -7.89 23.06
C ALA A 43 15.81 -8.34 21.72
N ALA A 44 15.16 -7.98 20.60
CA ALA A 44 15.65 -8.28 19.26
C ALA A 44 14.99 -7.39 18.20
N ARG A 45 15.65 -7.21 17.06
CA ARG A 45 15.03 -6.74 15.82
C ARG A 45 14.58 -7.95 14.99
N SER A 46 13.36 -7.90 14.44
CA SER A 46 12.80 -8.94 13.58
C SER A 46 12.76 -8.48 12.12
N GLY A 47 13.34 -9.28 11.22
CA GLY A 47 13.42 -8.93 9.80
C GLY A 47 14.45 -7.84 9.50
N ALA A 48 14.71 -7.63 8.21
CA ALA A 48 15.77 -6.72 7.75
C ALA A 48 15.26 -5.40 7.15
N SER A 49 13.97 -5.31 6.83
CA SER A 49 13.38 -4.14 6.18
C SER A 49 12.27 -3.53 7.04
N PRO A 50 12.17 -2.20 7.13
CA PRO A 50 11.02 -1.55 7.75
C PRO A 50 9.76 -1.84 6.93
N VAL A 51 8.64 -2.11 7.61
CA VAL A 51 7.36 -2.45 6.97
C VAL A 51 6.49 -1.24 6.63
N PHE A 52 6.90 -0.06 7.05
CA PHE A 52 6.27 1.23 6.72
C PHE A 52 7.28 2.36 6.92
N ASP A 53 7.08 3.47 6.24
CA ASP A 53 7.82 4.71 6.45
C ASP A 53 7.01 5.70 7.32
N GLU A 54 7.53 6.91 7.54
CA GLU A 54 6.84 7.94 8.32
C GLU A 54 5.53 8.41 7.67
N ARG A 55 5.44 8.39 6.34
CA ARG A 55 4.26 8.82 5.60
C ARG A 55 3.13 7.80 5.77
N LEU A 56 3.41 6.51 5.61
CA LEU A 56 2.45 5.46 5.86
C LEU A 56 2.10 5.36 7.35
N LEU A 57 3.03 5.63 8.27
CA LEU A 57 2.75 5.75 9.71
C LEU A 57 1.78 6.91 10.01
N ASN A 58 1.88 8.05 9.33
CA ASN A 58 0.93 9.16 9.49
C ASN A 58 -0.48 8.74 9.05
N THR A 59 -0.60 8.05 7.91
CA THR A 59 -1.87 7.45 7.48
C THR A 59 -2.39 6.45 8.52
N ALA A 60 -1.54 5.56 9.04
CA ALA A 60 -1.94 4.57 10.04
C ALA A 60 -2.43 5.22 11.35
N ARG A 61 -1.80 6.33 11.80
CA ARG A 61 -2.26 7.11 12.95
C ARG A 61 -3.63 7.74 12.69
N TRP A 62 -3.81 8.34 11.52
CA TRP A 62 -5.12 8.86 11.12
C TRP A 62 -6.18 7.76 11.11
N ALA A 63 -5.87 6.59 10.52
CA ALA A 63 -6.80 5.48 10.44
C ALA A 63 -7.14 4.91 11.83
N ALA A 64 -6.15 4.79 12.72
CA ALA A 64 -6.37 4.37 14.11
C ALA A 64 -7.35 5.31 14.84
N ALA A 65 -7.20 6.63 14.67
CA ALA A 65 -8.10 7.61 15.25
C ALA A 65 -9.48 7.60 14.59
N HIS A 66 -9.54 7.57 13.26
CA HIS A 66 -10.78 7.65 12.48
C HIS A 66 -11.67 6.42 12.64
N TYR A 67 -11.06 5.23 12.66
CA TYR A 67 -11.77 3.95 12.80
C TYR A 67 -11.80 3.44 14.24
N VAL A 68 -11.32 4.23 15.21
CA VAL A 68 -11.30 3.90 16.65
C VAL A 68 -10.69 2.51 16.88
N ALA A 69 -9.48 2.30 16.37
CA ALA A 69 -8.77 1.03 16.44
C ALA A 69 -7.38 1.21 17.07
N PRO A 70 -6.85 0.22 17.79
CA PRO A 70 -5.47 0.29 18.29
C PRO A 70 -4.48 0.47 17.14
N LEU A 71 -3.54 1.42 17.28
CA LEU A 71 -2.53 1.68 16.24
C LEU A 71 -1.74 0.42 15.88
N SER A 72 -1.44 -0.44 16.84
CA SER A 72 -0.75 -1.72 16.60
C SER A 72 -1.50 -2.65 15.65
N VAL A 73 -2.84 -2.65 15.69
CA VAL A 73 -3.70 -3.44 14.82
C VAL A 73 -3.72 -2.86 13.40
N VAL A 74 -3.73 -1.53 13.27
CA VAL A 74 -3.62 -0.85 11.97
C VAL A 74 -2.24 -1.06 11.35
N LEU A 75 -1.16 -0.95 12.13
CA LEU A 75 0.20 -1.20 11.65
C LEU A 75 0.44 -2.67 11.26
N ALA A 76 -0.28 -3.62 11.87
CA ALA A 76 -0.23 -5.01 11.44
C ALA A 76 -0.70 -5.19 9.99
N ALA A 77 -1.64 -4.36 9.51
CA ALA A 77 -2.14 -4.40 8.14
C ALA A 77 -1.13 -3.91 7.08
N THR A 78 -0.04 -3.24 7.49
CA THR A 78 1.04 -2.86 6.55
C THR A 78 2.02 -4.01 6.29
N CYS A 79 1.93 -5.07 7.09
CA CYS A 79 2.90 -6.15 7.09
C CYS A 79 2.49 -7.28 6.14
N PRO A 80 3.45 -7.90 5.46
CA PRO A 80 3.20 -9.18 4.83
C PRO A 80 3.01 -10.31 5.89
N PRO A 81 2.49 -11.48 5.49
CA PRO A 81 2.25 -12.60 6.39
C PRO A 81 3.51 -13.10 7.12
N ASN A 82 4.67 -13.10 6.44
CA ASN A 82 5.96 -13.46 7.02
C ASN A 82 6.87 -12.23 7.12
N LEU A 83 7.97 -12.35 7.88
CA LEU A 83 8.96 -11.28 7.96
C LEU A 83 9.61 -11.06 6.59
N PRO A 84 9.57 -9.82 6.06
CA PRO A 84 10.17 -9.54 4.76
C PRO A 84 11.69 -9.70 4.84
N ARG A 85 12.24 -10.25 3.75
CA ARG A 85 13.69 -10.34 3.53
C ARG A 85 14.05 -9.38 2.40
N PRO A 86 15.27 -8.82 2.39
CA PRO A 86 15.73 -8.03 1.27
C PRO A 86 15.71 -8.92 0.03
N VAL A 87 15.01 -8.48 -1.02
CA VAL A 87 15.04 -9.16 -2.31
C VAL A 87 15.96 -8.37 -3.22
N ALA A 88 17.01 -9.02 -3.71
CA ALA A 88 17.76 -8.51 -4.86
C ALA A 88 16.91 -8.82 -6.10
N ALA A 89 16.24 -7.81 -6.65
CA ALA A 89 15.36 -8.02 -7.79
C ALA A 89 15.76 -7.05 -8.93
N PRO A 90 15.90 -7.53 -10.18
CA PRO A 90 16.32 -6.72 -11.32
C PRO A 90 15.28 -5.65 -11.65
N GLN A 91 15.70 -4.39 -11.73
CA GLN A 91 14.79 -3.30 -12.10
C GLN A 91 14.26 -3.53 -13.53
N PRO A 92 12.95 -3.43 -13.77
CA PRO A 92 12.39 -3.60 -15.09
C PRO A 92 12.85 -2.47 -16.04
N ALA A 93 13.22 -2.82 -17.28
CA ALA A 93 13.82 -1.92 -18.26
C ALA A 93 12.96 -0.69 -18.54
N PRO A 94 13.51 0.55 -18.52
CA PRO A 94 12.73 1.80 -18.55
C PRO A 94 11.74 1.84 -19.73
N LEU A 95 10.49 2.23 -19.46
CA LEU A 95 9.53 2.54 -20.51
C LEU A 95 9.77 3.98 -21.01
N SER A 96 9.45 4.26 -22.27
CA SER A 96 9.54 5.62 -22.83
C SER A 96 8.63 6.59 -22.07
N ALA A 97 9.19 7.72 -21.63
CA ALA A 97 8.54 8.63 -20.71
C ALA A 97 7.69 9.71 -21.42
N ALA A 98 6.44 9.84 -21.00
CA ALA A 98 5.76 11.13 -20.94
C ALA A 98 5.62 11.49 -19.47
N ASP A 99 6.09 12.67 -19.03
CA ASP A 99 6.01 13.09 -17.62
C ASP A 99 4.54 13.24 -17.20
N PRO A 100 3.98 12.34 -16.36
CA PRO A 100 2.56 12.32 -16.10
C PRO A 100 2.21 13.09 -14.81
N ARG A 101 3.14 13.89 -14.25
CA ARG A 101 2.99 14.60 -12.97
C ARG A 101 1.92 15.72 -13.01
N ARG A 102 0.69 15.39 -13.38
CA ARG A 102 -0.50 16.17 -13.07
C ARG A 102 -0.85 15.94 -11.60
N ARG A 103 -0.36 16.83 -10.74
CA ARG A 103 -0.87 16.97 -9.38
C ARG A 103 -2.29 17.52 -9.47
N GLY A 104 -3.24 16.91 -8.77
CA GLY A 104 -4.64 17.29 -8.88
C GLY A 104 -5.52 16.56 -7.87
N ARG A 105 -6.80 16.93 -7.87
CA ARG A 105 -7.82 16.22 -7.11
C ARG A 105 -7.91 14.78 -7.60
N PRO A 106 -8.34 13.83 -6.74
CA PRO A 106 -8.64 12.49 -7.23
C PRO A 106 -9.67 12.59 -8.37
N ARG A 107 -9.52 11.70 -9.35
CA ARG A 107 -10.43 11.65 -10.52
C ARG A 107 -11.29 10.41 -10.44
N TYR A 108 -12.52 10.50 -10.91
CA TYR A 108 -13.38 9.36 -11.14
C TYR A 108 -13.55 9.19 -12.65
N LEU A 109 -13.03 8.11 -13.23
CA LEU A 109 -13.28 7.82 -14.63
C LEU A 109 -14.49 6.90 -14.70
N VAL A 110 -15.55 7.40 -15.33
CA VAL A 110 -16.72 6.58 -15.62
C VAL A 110 -16.33 5.59 -16.70
N SER A 111 -16.44 4.30 -16.41
CA SER A 111 -16.09 3.21 -17.31
C SER A 111 -17.15 2.12 -17.24
N GLY A 112 -17.48 1.55 -18.38
CA GLY A 112 -18.27 0.32 -18.46
C GLY A 112 -17.47 -0.91 -18.02
N SER A 113 -17.89 -2.09 -18.45
CA SER A 113 -17.15 -3.33 -18.19
C SER A 113 -15.77 -3.33 -18.85
N GLY A 114 -14.83 -4.06 -18.25
CA GLY A 114 -13.46 -4.18 -18.78
C GLY A 114 -12.53 -3.03 -18.35
N HIS A 115 -12.28 -2.92 -17.04
CA HIS A 115 -11.39 -1.90 -16.46
C HIS A 115 -9.90 -2.02 -16.87
N GLY A 116 -9.52 -3.06 -17.63
CA GLY A 116 -8.14 -3.34 -18.04
C GLY A 116 -7.50 -2.20 -18.83
N ASP A 117 -8.10 -1.81 -19.96
CA ASP A 117 -7.55 -0.75 -20.82
C ASP A 117 -7.49 0.60 -20.10
N ALA A 118 -8.52 0.91 -19.30
CA ALA A 118 -8.56 2.12 -18.49
C ALA A 118 -7.44 2.13 -17.44
N ALA A 119 -7.25 1.02 -16.72
CA ALA A 119 -6.18 0.87 -15.75
C ALA A 119 -4.79 0.94 -16.42
N ALA A 120 -4.59 0.24 -17.54
CA ALA A 120 -3.35 0.26 -18.31
C ALA A 120 -2.97 1.68 -18.75
N ARG A 121 -3.94 2.44 -19.29
CA ARG A 121 -3.74 3.85 -19.69
C ARG A 121 -3.36 4.75 -18.52
N LEU A 122 -3.91 4.50 -17.33
CA LEU A 122 -3.61 5.28 -16.14
C LEU A 122 -2.23 4.97 -15.57
N VAL A 123 -1.86 3.68 -15.47
CA VAL A 123 -0.62 3.28 -14.80
C VAL A 123 0.60 3.33 -15.72
N THR A 124 0.47 3.08 -17.02
CA THR A 124 1.61 3.00 -17.96
C THR A 124 2.55 4.21 -17.87
N PRO A 125 2.06 5.48 -17.94
CA PRO A 125 2.94 6.66 -17.80
C PRO A 125 3.64 6.73 -16.44
N VAL A 126 2.96 6.32 -15.37
CA VAL A 126 3.51 6.31 -14.00
C VAL A 126 4.67 5.32 -13.92
N LEU A 127 4.48 4.12 -14.45
CA LEU A 127 5.53 3.10 -14.51
C LEU A 127 6.72 3.56 -15.37
N ALA A 128 6.45 4.28 -16.47
CA ALA A 128 7.47 4.84 -17.34
C ALA A 128 8.32 5.91 -16.65
N SER A 129 7.74 6.66 -15.72
CA SER A 129 8.48 7.61 -14.89
C SER A 129 9.29 6.96 -13.75
N GLY A 130 9.34 5.63 -13.68
CA GLY A 130 10.07 4.89 -12.64
C GLY A 130 9.36 4.86 -11.28
N HIS A 131 8.07 5.21 -11.22
CA HIS A 131 7.26 5.12 -10.01
C HIS A 131 6.44 3.83 -10.02
N ASN A 132 6.10 3.32 -8.84
CA ASN A 132 5.19 2.19 -8.73
C ASN A 132 3.74 2.66 -8.83
N ALA A 133 2.85 1.74 -9.21
CA ALA A 133 1.41 1.93 -9.14
C ALA A 133 0.76 0.77 -8.37
N MET A 134 -0.45 1.00 -7.86
CA MET A 134 -1.30 -0.07 -7.35
C MET A 134 -2.70 0.05 -7.92
N VAL A 135 -3.34 -1.09 -8.17
CA VAL A 135 -4.74 -1.18 -8.57
C VAL A 135 -5.47 -2.08 -7.58
N VAL A 136 -6.44 -1.52 -6.87
CA VAL A 136 -7.23 -2.22 -5.87
C VAL A 136 -8.59 -2.58 -6.45
N VAL A 137 -8.93 -3.86 -6.44
CA VAL A 137 -10.17 -4.42 -6.97
C VAL A 137 -11.02 -5.08 -5.87
N PRO A 138 -12.34 -5.27 -6.07
CA PRO A 138 -13.22 -5.81 -5.03
C PRO A 138 -12.96 -7.27 -4.67
N THR A 139 -12.61 -8.13 -5.63
CA THR A 139 -12.47 -9.58 -5.42
C THR A 139 -11.20 -10.17 -6.03
N ALA A 140 -10.83 -11.39 -5.59
CA ALA A 140 -9.69 -12.12 -6.14
C ALA A 140 -9.87 -12.50 -7.62
N ALA A 141 -11.09 -12.86 -8.04
CA ALA A 141 -11.37 -13.15 -9.45
C ALA A 141 -11.18 -11.93 -10.34
N GLU A 142 -11.64 -10.75 -9.90
CA GLU A 142 -11.39 -9.49 -10.61
C GLU A 142 -9.92 -9.12 -10.63
N CYS A 143 -9.16 -9.53 -9.61
CA CYS A 143 -7.70 -9.31 -9.56
C CYS A 143 -7.00 -10.13 -10.64
N GLU A 144 -7.32 -11.42 -10.74
CA GLU A 144 -6.78 -12.32 -11.77
C GLU A 144 -7.15 -11.85 -13.18
N MET A 145 -8.42 -11.49 -13.40
CA MET A 145 -8.89 -10.95 -14.67
C MET A 145 -8.18 -9.65 -15.05
N LEU A 146 -8.04 -8.72 -14.10
CA LEU A 146 -7.40 -7.44 -14.36
C LEU A 146 -5.90 -7.63 -14.61
N ALA A 147 -5.21 -8.45 -13.81
CA ALA A 147 -3.81 -8.78 -14.01
C ALA A 147 -3.58 -9.37 -15.42
N ALA A 148 -4.37 -10.37 -15.81
CA ALA A 148 -4.29 -10.99 -17.14
C ALA A 148 -4.53 -9.97 -18.27
N SER A 149 -5.39 -8.98 -18.08
CA SER A 149 -5.60 -7.91 -19.08
C SER A 149 -4.42 -6.92 -19.19
N LEU A 150 -3.64 -6.76 -18.11
CA LEU A 150 -2.48 -5.86 -18.08
C LEU A 150 -1.21 -6.52 -18.60
N GLU A 151 -1.07 -7.84 -18.43
CA GLU A 151 0.10 -8.63 -18.83
C GLU A 151 0.57 -8.38 -20.28
N PRO A 152 -0.30 -8.33 -21.31
CA PRO A 152 0.13 -8.09 -22.69
C PRO A 152 0.85 -6.75 -22.90
N SER A 153 0.49 -5.72 -22.11
CA SER A 153 1.01 -4.36 -22.25
C SER A 153 2.14 -4.04 -21.27
N LEU A 154 2.13 -4.64 -20.08
CA LEU A 154 3.05 -4.33 -18.99
C LEU A 154 4.02 -5.48 -18.66
N GLY A 155 3.76 -6.68 -19.16
CA GLY A 155 4.59 -7.87 -19.00
C GLY A 155 4.98 -8.13 -17.54
N PRO A 156 6.29 -8.31 -17.24
CA PRO A 156 6.76 -8.69 -15.90
C PRO A 156 6.59 -7.59 -14.83
N ARG A 157 6.03 -6.43 -15.19
CA ARG A 157 5.76 -5.34 -14.24
C ARG A 157 4.50 -5.56 -13.41
N VAL A 158 3.64 -6.50 -13.81
CA VAL A 158 2.39 -6.82 -13.09
C VAL A 158 2.72 -7.76 -11.94
N VAL A 159 2.41 -7.31 -10.72
CA VAL A 159 2.54 -8.09 -9.49
C VAL A 159 1.15 -8.35 -8.92
N THR A 160 0.67 -9.57 -9.08
CA THR A 160 -0.64 -9.99 -8.55
C THR A 160 -0.54 -10.25 -7.05
N VAL A 161 -1.49 -9.69 -6.29
CA VAL A 161 -1.57 -9.78 -4.82
C VAL A 161 -2.99 -10.18 -4.45
N THR A 162 -3.22 -11.47 -4.28
CA THR A 162 -4.52 -12.04 -3.93
C THR A 162 -4.44 -12.86 -2.65
N SER A 163 -5.58 -13.05 -1.99
CA SER A 163 -5.69 -14.00 -0.88
C SER A 163 -5.48 -15.45 -1.27
N SER A 164 -5.48 -15.78 -2.58
CA SER A 164 -5.17 -17.13 -3.09
C SER A 164 -3.67 -17.46 -3.03
N LEU A 165 -2.81 -16.45 -2.90
CA LEU A 165 -1.37 -16.66 -2.75
C LEU A 165 -1.01 -17.17 -1.35
N GLY A 166 -0.01 -18.06 -1.29
CA GLY A 166 0.57 -18.51 -0.05
C GLY A 166 1.31 -17.40 0.69
N GLY A 167 1.48 -17.54 2.01
CA GLY A 167 2.14 -16.51 2.82
C GLY A 167 3.57 -16.18 2.38
N LYS A 168 4.29 -17.15 1.81
CA LYS A 168 5.64 -16.93 1.23
C LYS A 168 5.57 -16.05 -0.02
N GLU A 169 4.64 -16.33 -0.92
CA GLU A 169 4.45 -15.59 -2.18
C GLU A 169 4.00 -14.16 -1.91
N LEU A 170 3.04 -13.95 -1.01
CA LEU A 170 2.62 -12.62 -0.57
C LEU A 170 3.79 -11.82 0.03
N THR A 171 4.64 -12.47 0.82
CA THR A 171 5.81 -11.81 1.42
C THR A 171 6.86 -11.45 0.37
N THR A 172 7.05 -12.31 -0.64
CA THR A 172 7.91 -12.01 -1.80
C THR A 172 7.34 -10.83 -2.57
N ALA A 173 6.06 -10.85 -2.94
CA ALA A 173 5.40 -9.76 -3.67
C ALA A 173 5.53 -8.41 -2.93
N TRP A 174 5.26 -8.41 -1.62
CA TRP A 174 5.44 -7.23 -0.77
C TRP A 174 6.88 -6.72 -0.81
N SER A 175 7.87 -7.62 -0.67
CA SER A 175 9.29 -7.24 -0.63
C SER A 175 9.77 -6.73 -2.00
N THR A 176 9.27 -7.32 -3.09
CA THR A 176 9.49 -6.87 -4.46
C THR A 176 8.96 -5.46 -4.68
N LEU A 177 7.71 -5.18 -4.27
CA LEU A 177 7.11 -3.85 -4.38
C LEU A 177 7.80 -2.78 -3.51
N ALA A 178 8.39 -3.18 -2.38
CA ALA A 178 9.15 -2.29 -1.54
C ALA A 178 10.54 -1.95 -2.13
N ALA A 179 11.19 -2.90 -2.81
CA ALA A 179 12.55 -2.76 -3.30
C ALA A 179 12.66 -2.27 -4.76
N GLN A 180 11.68 -2.59 -5.59
CA GLN A 180 11.70 -2.32 -7.03
C GLN A 180 10.86 -1.11 -7.41
N ARG A 181 11.10 -0.60 -8.62
CA ARG A 181 10.45 0.57 -9.20
C ARG A 181 9.83 0.23 -10.56
N GLY A 182 8.78 0.97 -10.93
CA GLY A 182 8.07 0.76 -12.20
C GLY A 182 7.19 -0.49 -12.23
N LEU A 183 6.74 -0.99 -11.07
CA LEU A 183 5.82 -2.12 -10.97
C LEU A 183 4.38 -1.64 -10.75
N VAL A 184 3.42 -2.42 -11.22
CA VAL A 184 2.01 -2.28 -10.84
C VAL A 184 1.59 -3.47 -9.99
N ALA A 185 1.19 -3.20 -8.75
CA ALA A 185 0.54 -4.19 -7.91
C ALA A 185 -0.95 -4.25 -8.25
N VAL A 186 -1.50 -5.43 -8.54
CA VAL A 186 -2.94 -5.62 -8.69
C VAL A 186 -3.40 -6.48 -7.53
N GLY A 187 -4.35 -6.01 -6.73
CA GLY A 187 -4.75 -6.76 -5.55
C GLY A 187 -6.08 -6.34 -4.93
N THR A 188 -6.46 -7.04 -3.88
CA THR A 188 -7.66 -6.72 -3.10
C THR A 188 -7.37 -5.65 -2.04
N ARG A 189 -8.37 -5.36 -1.20
CA ARG A 189 -8.35 -4.32 -0.16
C ARG A 189 -7.06 -4.24 0.65
N GLU A 190 -6.43 -5.36 0.97
CA GLU A 190 -5.23 -5.43 1.81
C GLU A 190 -4.06 -4.62 1.23
N LEU A 191 -3.98 -4.53 -0.09
CA LEU A 191 -2.96 -3.76 -0.81
C LEU A 191 -3.01 -2.25 -0.46
N ALA A 192 -4.17 -1.73 -0.05
CA ALA A 192 -4.35 -0.34 0.35
C ALA A 192 -3.50 0.08 1.56
N MET A 193 -3.00 -0.87 2.35
CA MET A 193 -2.09 -0.59 3.48
C MET A 193 -0.64 -1.04 3.23
N TRP A 194 -0.34 -1.64 2.07
CA TRP A 194 1.02 -2.07 1.75
C TRP A 194 1.89 -0.87 1.38
N GLY A 195 3.15 -0.92 1.84
CA GLY A 195 4.20 -0.04 1.33
C GLY A 195 4.55 -0.46 -0.10
N CYS A 196 4.50 0.50 -1.03
CA CYS A 196 4.97 0.32 -2.40
C CYS A 196 5.98 1.43 -2.65
N GLY A 197 7.26 1.08 -2.80
CA GLY A 197 8.35 2.06 -2.89
C GLY A 197 8.09 3.05 -4.03
N GLU A 198 8.30 4.35 -3.79
CA GLU A 198 8.00 5.42 -4.76
C GLU A 198 6.62 5.28 -5.44
N LEU A 199 5.56 5.04 -4.67
CA LEU A 199 4.20 4.98 -5.18
C LEU A 199 3.84 6.31 -5.88
N GLY A 200 3.56 6.26 -7.18
CA GLY A 200 3.17 7.39 -8.01
C GLY A 200 1.68 7.46 -8.30
N MET A 201 0.98 6.32 -8.26
CA MET A 201 -0.47 6.27 -8.44
C MET A 201 -1.14 5.10 -7.71
N ALA A 202 -2.35 5.33 -7.21
CA ALA A 202 -3.30 4.27 -6.86
C ALA A 202 -4.57 4.39 -7.71
N VAL A 203 -5.09 3.25 -8.15
CA VAL A 203 -6.37 3.13 -8.84
C VAL A 203 -7.29 2.24 -8.02
N VAL A 204 -8.53 2.65 -7.79
CA VAL A 204 -9.52 1.84 -7.08
C VAL A 204 -10.69 1.54 -8.01
N VAL A 205 -10.92 0.27 -8.28
CA VAL A 205 -11.99 -0.21 -9.17
C VAL A 205 -13.25 -0.47 -8.37
N GLU A 206 -14.36 0.15 -8.77
CA GLU A 206 -15.67 0.07 -8.14
C GLU A 206 -15.62 0.31 -6.61
N GLU A 207 -15.17 1.51 -6.26
CA GLU A 207 -14.88 1.89 -4.86
C GLU A 207 -16.07 1.75 -3.89
N GLY A 208 -17.30 1.78 -4.40
CA GLY A 208 -18.53 1.64 -3.60
C GLY A 208 -18.93 0.20 -3.24
N ARG A 209 -18.20 -0.79 -3.74
CA ARG A 209 -18.51 -2.21 -3.48
C ARG A 209 -18.31 -2.55 -2.00
N PRO A 210 -19.21 -3.32 -1.34
CA PRO A 210 -19.05 -3.70 0.06
C PRO A 210 -17.73 -4.40 0.40
N ALA A 211 -17.13 -5.10 -0.57
CA ALA A 211 -15.83 -5.76 -0.42
C ALA A 211 -14.68 -4.77 -0.14
N MET A 212 -14.85 -3.49 -0.51
CA MET A 212 -13.89 -2.42 -0.24
C MET A 212 -13.80 -2.03 1.23
N LYS A 213 -14.68 -2.55 2.09
CA LYS A 213 -14.68 -2.31 3.53
C LYS A 213 -14.26 -3.55 4.33
N ALA A 214 -13.26 -3.36 5.19
CA ALA A 214 -13.04 -4.02 6.47
C ALA A 214 -14.27 -4.65 7.14
N LYS A 215 -14.47 -5.98 7.12
CA LYS A 215 -15.50 -6.62 7.97
C LYS A 215 -15.08 -6.70 9.43
N GLN A 216 -13.79 -6.86 9.69
CA GLN A 216 -13.20 -6.95 11.02
C GLN A 216 -12.34 -5.71 11.30
N THR A 217 -12.06 -5.46 12.58
CA THR A 217 -11.18 -4.37 13.00
C THR A 217 -9.75 -4.58 12.48
N PRO A 218 -9.12 -3.55 11.88
CA PRO A 218 -9.65 -2.22 11.66
C PRO A 218 -10.58 -2.23 10.43
N THR A 219 -11.80 -1.68 10.57
CA THR A 219 -12.87 -1.72 9.54
C THR A 219 -12.62 -0.74 8.39
N LEU A 220 -11.37 -0.69 7.92
CA LEU A 220 -10.84 0.24 6.93
C LEU A 220 -11.61 0.17 5.62
N HIS A 221 -11.86 1.34 5.03
CA HIS A 221 -12.41 1.46 3.69
C HIS A 221 -11.31 1.86 2.71
N VAL A 222 -11.13 1.12 1.61
CA VAL A 222 -10.08 1.36 0.61
C VAL A 222 -10.05 2.81 0.13
N ARG A 223 -11.21 3.35 -0.27
CA ARG A 223 -11.38 4.76 -0.69
C ARG A 223 -10.79 5.74 0.32
N GLU A 224 -11.20 5.67 1.57
CA GLU A 224 -10.79 6.65 2.59
C GLU A 224 -9.30 6.52 2.92
N VAL A 225 -8.80 5.28 3.03
CA VAL A 225 -7.38 5.02 3.25
C VAL A 225 -6.55 5.59 2.10
N LEU A 226 -6.88 5.28 0.84
CA LEU A 226 -6.10 5.73 -0.30
C LEU A 226 -6.24 7.23 -0.58
N ARG A 227 -7.37 7.86 -0.22
CA ARG A 227 -7.49 9.34 -0.22
C ARG A 227 -6.57 9.98 0.82
N ARG A 228 -6.49 9.40 2.01
CA ARG A 228 -5.54 9.89 3.03
C ARG A 228 -4.10 9.68 2.58
N ARG A 229 -3.78 8.48 2.11
CA ARG A 229 -2.44 8.13 1.63
C ARG A 229 -2.02 9.02 0.46
N SER A 230 -2.87 9.26 -0.52
CA SER A 230 -2.51 10.10 -1.68
C SER A 230 -2.12 11.51 -1.28
N THR A 231 -2.75 12.06 -0.23
CA THR A 231 -2.42 13.38 0.31
C THR A 231 -1.08 13.37 1.05
N VAL A 232 -0.84 12.34 1.88
CA VAL A 232 0.36 12.25 2.73
C VAL A 232 1.60 11.81 1.94
N GLU A 233 1.46 10.79 1.10
CA GLU A 233 2.50 10.21 0.24
C GLU A 233 2.65 10.95 -1.10
N ARG A 234 1.72 11.86 -1.44
CA ARG A 234 1.76 12.73 -2.62
C ARG A 234 1.74 12.00 -3.97
N PHE A 235 0.88 10.99 -4.07
CA PHE A 235 0.65 10.24 -5.31
C PHE A 235 -0.72 10.55 -5.93
N GLN A 236 -0.92 10.18 -7.20
CA GLN A 236 -2.19 10.35 -7.90
C GLN A 236 -3.21 9.29 -7.50
N LEU A 237 -4.46 9.69 -7.24
CA LEU A 237 -5.55 8.76 -6.97
C LEU A 237 -6.59 8.83 -8.09
N ALA A 238 -6.95 7.67 -8.62
CA ALA A 238 -8.05 7.52 -9.55
C ALA A 238 -9.05 6.47 -9.04
N PHE A 239 -10.31 6.70 -9.32
CA PHE A 239 -11.39 5.74 -9.18
C PHE A 239 -11.85 5.32 -10.57
N LEU A 240 -12.12 4.05 -10.75
CA LEU A 240 -12.69 3.49 -11.98
C LEU A 240 -14.01 2.81 -11.63
N GLY A 241 -15.06 3.06 -12.38
CA GLY A 241 -16.31 2.33 -12.20
C GLY A 241 -17.45 2.94 -12.99
N PRO A 242 -18.63 2.29 -12.99
CA PRO A 242 -19.75 2.78 -13.77
C PRO A 242 -20.43 4.00 -13.11
N VAL A 243 -20.37 4.11 -11.78
CA VAL A 243 -21.09 5.14 -11.03
C VAL A 243 -20.29 5.56 -9.79
N PRO A 244 -19.98 6.86 -9.62
CA PRO A 244 -19.35 7.36 -8.39
C PRO A 244 -20.32 7.27 -7.21
N THR A 245 -19.80 6.89 -6.03
CA THR A 245 -20.59 6.98 -4.80
C THR A 245 -20.80 8.43 -4.37
N LEU A 246 -21.82 8.66 -3.53
CA LEU A 246 -22.07 9.97 -2.94
C LEU A 246 -20.89 10.45 -2.10
N GLU A 247 -20.19 9.54 -1.41
CA GLU A 247 -19.01 9.90 -0.64
C GLU A 247 -17.84 10.30 -1.54
N ALA A 248 -17.67 9.67 -2.70
CA ALA A 248 -16.68 10.12 -3.70
C ALA A 248 -17.04 11.49 -4.27
N LEU A 249 -18.32 11.76 -4.55
CA LEU A 249 -18.76 13.08 -5.02
C LEU A 249 -18.58 14.16 -3.94
N ALA A 250 -19.02 13.89 -2.70
CA ALA A 250 -18.86 14.80 -1.56
C ALA A 250 -17.37 15.06 -1.22
N ALA A 251 -16.50 14.11 -1.56
CA ALA A 251 -15.06 14.23 -1.45
C ALA A 251 -14.41 15.18 -2.48
N GLY A 252 -15.19 15.75 -3.41
CA GLY A 252 -14.72 16.67 -4.44
C GLY A 252 -13.89 15.98 -5.53
N VAL A 253 -14.23 14.72 -5.84
CA VAL A 253 -13.58 13.95 -6.92
C VAL A 253 -14.04 14.50 -8.27
N ASP A 254 -13.09 14.76 -9.17
CA ASP A 254 -13.40 15.26 -10.51
C ASP A 254 -13.89 14.09 -11.39
N VAL A 255 -15.16 14.10 -11.78
CA VAL A 255 -15.75 13.06 -12.63
C VAL A 255 -15.38 13.33 -14.09
N VAL A 256 -14.82 12.31 -14.74
CA VAL A 256 -14.40 12.33 -16.14
C VAL A 256 -15.20 11.26 -16.87
N GLU A 257 -16.03 11.70 -17.82
CA GLU A 257 -16.75 10.81 -18.71
C GLU A 257 -15.78 10.21 -19.75
N PRO A 258 -16.01 8.97 -20.21
CA PRO A 258 -15.24 8.40 -21.29
C PRO A 258 -15.49 9.21 -22.56
N ALA A 259 -14.41 9.62 -23.23
CA ALA A 259 -14.45 10.28 -24.53
C ALA A 259 -14.85 9.30 -25.63
#